data_AF-A0A6L7TBH5-F1
#
_entry.id   AF-A0A6L7TBH5-F1
#
_cell.length_a   1.000
_cell.length_b   1.000
_cell.length_c   1.000
_cell.angle_alpha   90.00
_cell.angle_beta   90.00
_cell.angle_gamma   90.00
#
_symmetry.space_group_name_H-M   'P 1'
#
loop_
_entity.id
_entity.type
_entity.pdbx_description
1 polymer ?
#
loop_
_entity_poly.entity_id
_entity_poly.type
_entity_poly.pdbx_seq_one_letter_code
_entity_poly.pdbx_strand_id
1 'polypeptide(L)' 'MFHCHVCGSNSAQQKKVSEVFVLQRRRILVEDIPASVCLRCGEATFSRQTTEKVRRMVHRATELGLLNVPAKIFV' A
#
# COMPACT_ATOMS: atom_id res chain seq x y z
N MET A 1 18.11 -5.42 4.99
CA MET A 1 17.75 -5.01 6.37
C MET A 1 16.76 -3.87 6.25
N PHE A 2 15.68 -3.87 7.04
CA PHE A 2 14.73 -2.75 7.05
C PHE A 2 15.41 -1.53 7.71
N HIS A 3 15.18 -0.34 7.15
CA HIS A 3 15.57 0.93 7.75
C HIS A 3 14.43 1.93 7.54
N CYS A 4 13.86 2.42 8.63
CA CYS A 4 12.78 3.39 8.56
C CYS A 4 13.32 4.76 8.17
N HIS A 5 12.91 5.25 7.00
CA HIS A 5 13.27 6.57 6.51
C HIS A 5 12.70 7.74 7.34
N VAL A 6 11.70 7.48 8.20
CA VAL A 6 11.07 8.48 9.08
C VAL A 6 11.79 8.61 10.43
N CYS A 7 12.13 7.50 11.10
CA CYS A 7 12.66 7.52 12.47
C CYS A 7 14.01 6.82 12.67
N GLY A 8 14.60 6.26 11.60
CA GLY A 8 15.89 5.55 11.63
C GLY A 8 15.87 4.17 12.29
N SER A 9 14.72 3.68 12.77
CA SER A 9 14.61 2.34 13.36
C SER A 9 14.82 1.24 12.32
N ASN A 10 15.48 0.16 12.71
CA ASN A 10 15.67 -1.04 11.88
C ASN A 10 14.65 -2.15 12.20
N SER A 11 13.68 -1.88 13.07
CA SER A 11 12.66 -2.83 13.51
C SER A 11 11.35 -2.62 12.76
N ALA A 12 10.88 -3.65 12.06
CA ALA A 12 9.60 -3.66 11.37
C ALA A 12 8.90 -5.02 11.51
N GLN A 13 7.59 -5.01 11.28
CA GLN A 13 6.74 -6.20 11.19
C GLN A 13 6.01 -6.23 9.85
N GLN A 14 5.80 -7.42 9.30
CA GLN A 14 4.93 -7.58 8.13
C GLN A 14 3.47 -7.50 8.56
N LYS A 15 2.71 -6.60 7.94
CA LYS A 15 1.27 -6.44 8.17
C LYS A 15 0.55 -6.18 6.85
N LYS A 16 -0.76 -6.43 6.86
CA LYS A 16 -1.67 -5.93 5.83
C LYS A 16 -2.23 -4.60 6.29
N VAL A 17 -2.20 -3.59 5.41
CA VAL A 17 -2.69 -2.24 5.69
C VAL A 17 -3.68 -1.80 4.62
N SER A 18 -4.48 -0.79 4.92
CA SER A 18 -5.36 -0.15 3.95
C SER A 18 -4.90 1.28 3.71
N GLU A 19 -4.85 1.69 2.44
CA GLU A 19 -4.37 3.01 2.02
C GLU A 19 -5.31 3.65 1.00
N VAL A 20 -5.45 4.98 1.10
CA VAL A 20 -6.26 5.75 0.15
C VAL A 20 -5.35 6.35 -0.92
N PHE A 21 -5.57 5.97 -2.17
CA PHE A 21 -4.88 6.52 -3.33
C PHE A 21 -5.73 7.58 -4.01
N VAL A 22 -5.11 8.70 -4.39
CA VAL A 22 -5.78 9.78 -5.13
C VAL A 22 -5.30 9.76 -6.57
N LEU A 23 -6.21 9.47 -7.51
CA LEU A 23 -5.92 9.45 -8.95
C LEU A 23 -7.05 10.14 -9.71
N GLN A 24 -6.71 11.08 -10.60
CA GLN A 24 -7.70 11.81 -11.42
C GLN A 24 -8.85 12.42 -10.59
N ARG A 25 -8.54 13.00 -9.41
CA ARG A 25 -9.50 13.53 -8.42
C ARG A 25 -10.44 12.50 -7.79
N ARG A 26 -10.25 11.21 -8.05
CA ARG A 26 -10.94 10.11 -7.38
C ARG A 26 -10.10 9.61 -6.20
N ARG A 27 -10.76 9.26 -5.11
CA ARG A 27 -10.15 8.58 -3.96
C ARG A 27 -10.49 7.11 -4.05
N ILE A 28 -9.48 6.26 -4.03
CA ILE A 28 -9.60 4.81 -4.15
C ILE A 28 -9.00 4.21 -2.89
N LEU A 29 -9.83 3.52 -2.10
CA LEU A 29 -9.36 2.76 -0.95
C LEU A 29 -8.86 1.41 -1.45
N VAL A 30 -7.59 1.12 -1.19
CA VAL A 30 -7.01 -0.20 -1.43
C VAL A 30 -6.78 -0.86 -0.08
N GLU A 31 -7.35 -2.03 0.12
CA GLU A 31 -7.29 -2.77 1.38
C GLU A 31 -6.35 -3.97 1.28
N ASP A 32 -5.93 -4.51 2.43
CA ASP A 32 -5.13 -5.74 2.53
C ASP A 32 -3.74 -5.69 1.86
N ILE A 33 -3.13 -4.51 1.77
CA ILE A 33 -1.84 -4.31 1.12
C ILE A 33 -0.70 -4.83 2.01
N PRO A 34 0.15 -5.77 1.55
CA PRO A 34 1.30 -6.24 2.32
C PRO A 34 2.36 -5.14 2.46
N ALA A 35 2.70 -4.80 3.70
CA ALA A 35 3.64 -3.75 4.05
C ALA A 35 4.57 -4.15 5.21
N SER A 36 5.78 -3.59 5.19
CA SER A 36 6.67 -3.60 6.37
C SER A 36 6.38 -2.34 7.19
N VAL A 37 5.77 -2.54 8.35
CA VAL A 37 5.36 -1.46 9.26
C VAL A 37 6.42 -1.29 10.35
N CYS A 38 6.98 -0.09 10.49
CA CYS A 38 7.94 0.23 11.54
C CYS A 38 7.32 0.01 12.92
N LEU A 39 8.02 -0.76 13.78
CA LEU A 39 7.55 -1.02 15.14
C LEU A 39 7.66 0.21 16.06
N ARG A 40 8.43 1.23 15.66
CA ARG A 40 8.65 2.44 16.47
C ARG A 40 7.68 3.57 16.12
N CYS A 41 7.59 3.95 14.85
CA CYS A 41 6.77 5.10 14.42
C CYS A 41 5.51 4.73 13.65
N GLY A 42 5.30 3.45 13.31
CA GLY A 42 4.14 2.99 12.55
C GLY A 42 4.21 3.24 11.05
N GLU A 43 5.31 3.80 10.53
CA GLU A 43 5.48 4.04 9.09
C GLU A 43 5.39 2.74 8.29
N ALA A 44 4.52 2.73 7.28
CA ALA A 44 4.33 1.59 6.38
C ALA A 44 5.21 1.76 5.13
N THR A 45 5.97 0.72 4.79
CA THR A 45 6.79 0.68 3.57
C THR A 45 6.39 -0.51 2.70
N PHE A 46 6.36 -0.30 1.39
CA PHE A 46 5.95 -1.29 0.42
C PHE A 46 7.14 -1.78 -0.40
N SER A 47 7.14 -3.07 -0.74
CA SER A 47 8.12 -3.60 -1.69
C SER A 47 7.86 -3.04 -3.10
N ARG A 48 8.89 -2.99 -3.94
CA ARG A 48 8.75 -2.60 -5.36
C ARG A 48 7.67 -3.44 -6.07
N GLN A 49 7.61 -4.73 -5.78
CA GLN A 49 6.60 -5.63 -6.35
C GLN A 49 5.19 -5.24 -5.89
N THR A 50 5.00 -4.95 -4.60
CA THR A 50 3.71 -4.49 -4.05
C THR A 50 3.29 -3.18 -4.71
N THR A 51 4.20 -2.20 -4.78
CA THR A 51 3.94 -0.88 -5.39
C THR A 51 3.50 -1.00 -6.84
N GLU A 52 4.18 -1.80 -7.66
CA GLU A 52 3.80 -1.98 -9.07
C GLU A 52 2.44 -2.67 -9.23
N LYS A 53 2.13 -3.64 -8.36
CA LYS A 53 0.81 -4.29 -8.37
C LYS A 53 -0.31 -3.31 -7.98
N VAL A 54 -0.12 -2.53 -6.91
CA VAL A 54 -1.07 -1.48 -6.48
C VAL A 54 -1.26 -0.46 -7.60
N ARG A 55 -0.17 0.00 -8.25
CA ARG A 55 -0.23 0.94 -9.37
C ARG A 55 -1.16 0.44 -10.48
N ARG A 56 -0.90 -0.77 -11.01
CA ARG A 56 -1.73 -1.36 -12.09
C ARG A 56 -3.20 -1.45 -11.68
N MET A 57 -3.46 -1.77 -10.42
CA MET A 57 -4.80 -1.94 -9.90
C MET A 57 -5.56 -0.63 -9.74
N VAL A 58 -4.94 0.38 -9.13
CA VAL A 58 -5.54 1.72 -8.97
C VAL A 58 -5.84 2.34 -10.34
N HIS A 59 -4.93 2.19 -11.31
CA HIS A 59 -5.17 2.65 -12.69
C HIS A 59 -6.38 1.94 -13.32
N ARG A 60 -6.43 0.61 -13.28
CA ARG A 60 -7.57 -0.17 -13.80
C ARG A 60 -8.87 0.13 -13.07
N ALA A 61 -8.83 0.28 -11.74
CA ALA A 61 -9.98 0.64 -10.92
C ALA A 61 -10.53 2.03 -11.30
N THR A 62 -9.63 2.98 -11.60
CA THR A 62 -10.01 4.31 -12.07
C THR A 62 -10.76 4.24 -13.40
N GLU A 63 -10.26 3.45 -14.35
CA GLU A 63 -10.90 3.22 -15.66
C GLU A 63 -12.28 2.55 -15.51
N LEU A 64 -12.42 1.61 -14.57
CA LEU A 64 -13.66 0.88 -14.30
C LEU A 64 -14.64 1.61 -13.36
N GLY A 65 -14.25 2.76 -12.77
CA GLY A 65 -15.10 3.50 -11.84
C GLY A 65 -15.24 2.88 -10.44
N LEU A 66 -14.26 2.09 -9.99
CA LEU A 66 -14.26 1.48 -8.65
C LEU A 66 -13.70 2.43 -7.59
N LEU A 67 -14.37 2.51 -6.43
CA LEU A 67 -13.94 3.32 -5.28
C LEU A 67 -13.21 2.51 -4.19
N ASN A 68 -13.44 1.19 -4.14
CA ASN A 68 -12.83 0.28 -3.17
C ASN A 68 -12.24 -0.93 -3.90
N VAL A 69 -11.04 -1.33 -3.49
CA VAL A 69 -10.25 -2.33 -4.20
C VAL A 69 -9.58 -3.29 -3.19
N PRO A 70 -10.10 -4.52 -3.05
CA PRO A 70 -9.53 -5.50 -2.11
C PRO A 70 -8.26 -6.16 -2.68
N ALA A 71 -7.30 -6.50 -1.80
CA ALA A 71 -6.08 -7.19 -2.25
C ALA A 71 -6.29 -8.63 -2.74
N LYS A 72 -7.51 -9.19 -2.72
CA LYS A 72 -7.79 -10.49 -3.34
C LYS A 72 -7.54 -10.52 -4.84
N ILE A 73 -7.38 -9.35 -5.48
CA ILE A 73 -6.99 -9.23 -6.89
C ILE A 73 -5.47 -9.55 -7.09
N PHE A 74 -4.67 -9.63 -6.02
CA PHE A 74 -3.22 -9.85 -6.09
C PHE A 74 -2.78 -11.32 -6.14
N VAL A 75 -3.70 -12.29 -5.95
CA VAL A 75 -3.45 -13.74 -5.83
C VAL A 75 -3.96 -14.47 -7.06
#